data_AF-A0A7S1IRR5-F1
#
_entry.id   AF-A0A7S1IRR5-F1
#
_cell.length_a   1.000
_cell.length_b   1.000
_cell.length_c   1.000
_cell.angle_alpha   90.00
_cell.angle_beta   90.00
_cell.angle_gamma   90.00
#
_symmetry.space_group_name_H-M   'P 1'
#
loop_
_entity.id
_entity.type
_entity.pdbx_description
1 polymer ?
#
loop_
_entity_poly.entity_id
_entity_poly.type
_entity_poly.pdbx_seq_one_letter_code
_entity_poly.pdbx_strand_id
1 'polypeptide(L)'
;MSDMFDGWLLQADDARDGGSVDNDSDMEVVEAEVNVVQPEERRPCRIVVTLVKARELANLDEDGDSDPYVKVTFGQTTRCTRHRVNTANPTWNEPLTFDIAPEPTVLPKVLQLTVMDRDFSSNDEVIGQADIKLSAGRGSTLHEYRLRGPGMTHRAVGYITVKIFPQYKEPAELTPLVPPKPETPPLTQAAVAILKTPKRPPQKRALLIGINYQYFHATLRPNHPHPATDPPIPLLGGCVNDAKNTRAFLCQHFGFEDSGILMLLDDESTLANEKSKAPTTDNIRRGIRWLLCDAQPGDLLYFHFSGHGSQVATTDSDEEDMMNECLIPLDMNWKDKIIYDDEIHADLIARVPDGVTLTAVFDCCHSGTMSDLAVTRDLRPPTADVGSQSDLEEPKSRWCPPPEDHVTHSVMARAAASCTEPAPATRALGGPPRQNVVTFSAAQDHQTAADAALPGPSGKKEKQGAMSWALQESLKNNRYKITNAQLLSSMRAMIRRLGKQYTQIPGMATTDSSFFAQGFCAAVA
;
A
#
# COMPACT_ATOMS: atom_id res chain seq x y z
N MET A 1 -41.10 48.71 -18.72
CA MET A 1 -41.01 47.67 -17.69
C MET A 1 -39.80 48.04 -16.85
N SER A 2 -40.02 48.88 -15.83
CA SER A 2 -40.53 48.48 -14.51
C SER A 2 -39.52 47.56 -13.83
N ASP A 3 -38.56 48.12 -13.12
CA ASP A 3 -38.71 48.64 -11.74
C ASP A 3 -38.91 47.52 -10.73
N MET A 4 -37.98 47.41 -9.79
CA MET A 4 -38.31 47.50 -8.36
C MET A 4 -37.05 47.97 -7.60
N PHE A 5 -36.91 49.30 -7.55
CA PHE A 5 -36.28 50.00 -6.44
C PHE A 5 -37.30 50.14 -5.28
N ASP A 6 -36.86 50.74 -4.18
CA ASP A 6 -37.62 51.23 -3.02
C ASP A 6 -38.15 50.18 -2.02
N GLY A 7 -38.15 50.42 -0.70
CA GLY A 7 -37.63 51.53 0.14
C GLY A 7 -37.29 50.96 1.54
N TRP A 8 -36.73 51.63 2.54
CA TRP A 8 -37.14 52.83 3.31
C TRP A 8 -36.08 52.98 4.45
N LEU A 9 -35.76 54.11 5.11
CA LEU A 9 -35.95 55.56 4.92
C LEU A 9 -34.96 56.30 5.88
N LEU A 10 -34.67 57.59 5.67
CA LEU A 10 -34.05 58.53 6.65
C LEU A 10 -35.17 59.48 7.17
N GLN A 11 -35.19 60.09 8.36
CA GLN A 11 -34.22 60.30 9.45
C GLN A 11 -34.96 60.76 10.73
N ALA A 12 -34.21 61.12 11.80
CA ALA A 12 -34.66 61.73 13.09
C ALA A 12 -35.36 60.76 14.08
N ASP A 13 -35.24 60.88 15.41
CA ASP A 13 -34.95 62.06 16.26
C ASP A 13 -34.01 61.76 17.46
N ASP A 14 -33.71 62.81 18.25
CA ASP A 14 -32.78 62.88 19.39
C ASP A 14 -33.17 62.12 20.70
N ALA A 15 -32.13 61.91 21.53
CA ALA A 15 -32.11 61.90 23.02
C ALA A 15 -32.44 60.64 23.88
N ARG A 16 -31.46 60.33 24.78
CA ARG A 16 -31.57 59.68 26.12
C ARG A 16 -31.92 58.18 26.17
N ASP A 17 -31.45 57.35 27.12
CA ASP A 17 -30.48 57.44 28.24
C ASP A 17 -30.17 56.00 28.75
N GLY A 18 -29.05 55.78 29.47
CA GLY A 18 -28.94 54.69 30.46
C GLY A 18 -28.17 53.38 30.13
N GLY A 19 -26.87 53.35 30.44
CA GLY A 19 -26.11 52.17 30.92
C GLY A 19 -25.77 51.04 29.91
N SER A 20 -24.68 50.27 30.07
CA SER A 20 -23.62 50.28 31.09
C SER A 20 -22.32 49.64 30.57
N VAL A 21 -21.19 50.25 30.94
CA VAL A 21 -19.84 49.68 31.16
C VAL A 21 -19.51 48.31 30.54
N ASP A 22 -18.50 48.28 29.66
CA ASP A 22 -17.33 47.41 29.84
C ASP A 22 -16.09 48.05 29.16
N ASN A 23 -14.90 47.75 29.69
CA ASN A 23 -13.63 48.30 29.22
C ASN A 23 -13.08 47.49 28.03
N ASP A 24 -12.67 48.17 26.96
CA ASP A 24 -11.63 47.67 26.05
C ASP A 24 -10.54 48.73 25.92
N SER A 25 -9.29 48.30 26.11
CA SER A 25 -8.08 49.13 25.98
C SER A 25 -7.38 48.82 24.66
N ASP A 26 -6.96 49.86 23.95
CA ASP A 26 -6.31 49.77 22.64
C ASP A 26 -5.14 48.77 22.59
N MET A 27 -5.08 47.97 21.52
CA MET A 27 -3.88 47.23 21.12
C MET A 27 -3.65 47.41 19.62
N GLU A 28 -2.52 48.02 19.26
CA GLU A 28 -2.14 48.29 17.88
C GLU A 28 -2.00 46.98 17.07
N VAL A 29 -2.72 46.90 15.94
CA VAL A 29 -2.48 45.85 14.95
C VAL A 29 -1.24 46.23 14.14
N VAL A 30 -0.11 45.62 14.48
CA VAL A 30 1.12 45.73 13.69
C VAL A 30 1.00 44.80 12.49
N GLU A 31 0.69 45.33 11.31
CA GLU A 31 0.67 44.54 10.07
C GLU A 31 2.10 44.08 9.74
N ALA A 32 2.37 42.79 9.91
CA ALA A 32 3.64 42.21 9.52
C ALA A 32 3.67 41.99 8.00
N GLU A 33 4.49 42.77 7.30
CA GLU A 33 4.77 42.54 5.88
C GLU A 33 5.39 41.16 5.68
N VAL A 34 4.59 40.21 5.18
CA VAL A 34 5.09 38.89 4.78
C VAL A 34 5.92 39.06 3.52
N ASN A 35 7.24 39.01 3.68
CA ASN A 35 8.17 38.98 2.55
C ASN A 35 7.92 37.72 1.71
N VAL A 36 7.12 37.86 0.65
CA VAL A 36 6.91 36.83 -0.37
C VAL A 36 8.22 36.66 -1.14
N VAL A 37 9.01 35.67 -0.73
CA VAL A 37 10.22 35.24 -1.45
C VAL A 37 9.82 34.88 -2.88
N GLN A 38 10.41 35.56 -3.87
CA GLN A 38 10.13 35.28 -5.27
C GLN A 38 10.58 33.84 -5.62
N PRO A 39 9.91 33.16 -6.58
CA PRO A 39 10.20 31.77 -6.92
C PRO A 39 11.48 31.64 -7.74
N GLU A 40 12.63 31.89 -7.12
CA GLU A 40 13.94 31.81 -7.76
C GLU A 40 14.37 30.35 -7.90
N GLU A 41 14.43 29.89 -9.16
CA GLU A 41 14.85 28.58 -9.67
C GLU A 41 15.10 27.46 -8.63
N ARG A 42 14.04 26.85 -8.10
CA ARG A 42 14.17 25.56 -7.39
C ARG A 42 14.89 24.56 -8.31
N ARG A 43 16.04 24.05 -7.88
CA ARG A 43 16.80 23.02 -8.61
C ARG A 43 16.40 21.63 -8.12
N PRO A 44 16.14 20.66 -9.02
CA PRO A 44 15.90 19.30 -8.57
C PRO A 44 17.14 18.72 -7.91
N CYS A 45 16.96 17.96 -6.83
CA CYS A 45 18.01 17.19 -6.18
C CYS A 45 18.12 15.76 -6.71
N ARG A 46 17.12 15.32 -7.48
CA ARG A 46 17.03 14.00 -8.09
C ARG A 46 16.11 14.06 -9.30
N ILE A 47 16.38 13.24 -10.31
CA ILE A 47 15.48 13.01 -11.45
C ILE A 47 15.17 11.52 -11.53
N VAL A 48 13.88 11.19 -11.58
CA VAL A 48 13.40 9.82 -11.83
C VAL A 48 12.93 9.74 -13.28
N VAL A 49 13.41 8.71 -13.98
CA VAL A 49 13.07 8.43 -15.38
C VAL A 49 12.35 7.08 -15.43
N THR A 50 11.03 7.09 -15.61
CA THR A 50 10.24 5.86 -15.76
C THR A 50 10.15 5.50 -17.24
N LEU A 51 10.72 4.34 -17.60
CA LEU A 51 10.54 3.75 -18.92
C LEU A 51 9.23 2.94 -18.87
N VAL A 52 8.17 3.46 -19.49
CA VAL A 52 6.85 2.84 -19.43
C VAL A 52 6.79 1.66 -20.38
N LYS A 53 6.87 1.94 -21.68
CA LYS A 53 6.79 0.95 -22.75
C LYS A 53 7.51 1.43 -24.01
N ALA A 54 7.82 0.52 -24.93
CA ALA A 54 8.09 0.85 -26.32
C ALA A 54 7.13 0.11 -27.25
N ARG A 55 7.01 0.60 -28.48
CA ARG A 55 6.22 -0.03 -29.54
C ARG A 55 6.93 0.07 -30.88
N GLU A 56 6.60 -0.86 -31.78
CA GLU A 56 7.14 -0.92 -33.15
C GLU A 56 8.68 -0.91 -33.18
N LEU A 57 9.33 -1.54 -32.19
CA LEU A 57 10.78 -1.68 -32.19
C LEU A 57 11.24 -2.43 -33.44
N ALA A 58 12.34 -1.97 -34.03
CA ALA A 58 12.98 -2.72 -35.12
C ALA A 58 13.53 -4.04 -34.56
N ASN A 59 13.06 -5.14 -35.12
CA ASN A 59 13.56 -6.47 -34.82
C ASN A 59 14.95 -6.66 -35.48
N LEU A 60 15.92 -7.18 -34.72
CA LEU A 60 17.28 -7.46 -35.17
C LEU A 60 17.59 -8.96 -35.31
N ASP A 61 16.73 -9.85 -34.79
CA ASP A 61 16.90 -11.29 -34.82
C ASP A 61 16.36 -11.94 -36.10
N GLU A 62 17.05 -12.97 -36.61
CA GLU A 62 16.56 -13.77 -37.76
C GLU A 62 15.51 -14.83 -37.38
N ASP A 63 15.47 -15.26 -36.10
CA ASP A 63 14.65 -16.40 -35.60
C ASP A 63 13.83 -16.04 -34.32
N GLY A 64 13.46 -14.77 -34.13
CA GLY A 64 12.65 -14.29 -32.98
C GLY A 64 12.24 -12.83 -33.14
N ASP A 65 11.51 -12.24 -32.18
CA ASP A 65 11.59 -10.80 -31.89
C ASP A 65 12.73 -10.55 -30.89
N SER A 66 13.32 -9.35 -30.93
CA SER A 66 14.32 -8.85 -29.97
C SER A 66 13.99 -9.05 -28.48
N ASP A 67 15.03 -9.00 -27.64
CA ASP A 67 15.02 -9.03 -26.17
C ASP A 67 15.27 -7.63 -25.52
N PRO A 68 14.43 -6.61 -25.75
CA PRO A 68 14.79 -5.21 -25.53
C PRO A 68 14.95 -4.79 -24.06
N TYR A 69 15.99 -3.99 -23.81
CA TYR A 69 16.17 -3.23 -22.57
C TYR A 69 16.67 -1.80 -22.85
N VAL A 70 16.56 -0.90 -21.88
CA VAL A 70 16.88 0.53 -22.08
C VAL A 70 18.05 0.94 -21.19
N LYS A 71 19.14 1.39 -21.81
CA LYS A 71 20.22 2.15 -21.16
C LYS A 71 19.83 3.62 -21.12
N VAL A 72 19.89 4.20 -19.93
CA VAL A 72 19.58 5.61 -19.67
C VAL A 72 20.78 6.29 -19.04
N THR A 73 21.31 7.31 -19.70
CA THR A 73 22.48 8.07 -19.24
C THR A 73 22.10 9.50 -18.92
N PHE A 74 22.45 9.93 -17.70
CA PHE A 74 22.28 11.29 -17.21
C PHE A 74 23.59 11.79 -16.59
N GLY A 75 24.24 12.75 -17.24
CA GLY A 75 25.56 13.23 -16.83
C GLY A 75 26.61 12.12 -16.93
N GLN A 76 27.19 11.73 -15.79
CA GLN A 76 28.17 10.63 -15.69
C GLN A 76 27.54 9.30 -15.28
N THR A 77 26.25 9.27 -14.95
CA THR A 77 25.56 8.09 -14.41
C THR A 77 24.75 7.41 -15.51
N THR A 78 24.98 6.11 -15.70
CA THR A 78 24.15 5.26 -16.56
C THR A 78 23.45 4.20 -15.71
N ARG A 79 22.15 3.99 -15.97
CA ARG A 79 21.35 2.87 -15.43
C ARG A 79 20.69 2.12 -16.57
N CYS A 80 20.28 0.88 -16.32
CA CYS A 80 19.64 0.01 -17.30
C CYS A 80 18.32 -0.51 -16.74
N THR A 81 17.29 -0.67 -17.58
CA THR A 81 16.12 -1.46 -17.21
C THR A 81 16.43 -2.97 -17.24
N ARG A 82 15.54 -3.79 -16.68
CA ARG A 82 15.45 -5.21 -17.06
C ARG A 82 15.12 -5.35 -18.56
N HIS A 83 15.52 -6.49 -19.14
CA HIS A 83 15.15 -6.88 -20.49
C HIS A 83 13.76 -7.53 -20.49
N ARG A 84 13.06 -7.44 -21.62
CA ARG A 84 11.85 -8.21 -21.91
C ARG A 84 12.18 -9.21 -22.99
N VAL A 85 11.66 -10.43 -22.89
CA VAL A 85 12.00 -11.51 -23.81
C VAL A 85 11.05 -11.50 -25.00
N ASN A 86 11.60 -11.62 -26.21
CA ASN A 86 10.91 -11.88 -27.46
C ASN A 86 9.71 -10.94 -27.72
N THR A 87 9.97 -9.63 -27.83
CA THR A 87 8.89 -8.66 -28.08
C THR A 87 9.33 -7.32 -28.70
N ALA A 88 8.73 -6.97 -29.83
CA ALA A 88 8.82 -5.61 -30.40
C ALA A 88 7.99 -4.52 -29.67
N ASN A 89 7.23 -4.88 -28.63
CA ASN A 89 6.34 -3.96 -27.88
C ASN A 89 6.48 -4.11 -26.35
N PRO A 90 7.69 -3.97 -25.79
CA PRO A 90 7.96 -4.21 -24.38
C PRO A 90 7.26 -3.19 -23.47
N THR A 91 6.77 -3.66 -22.32
CA THR A 91 6.36 -2.80 -21.19
C THR A 91 7.28 -3.06 -20.02
N TRP A 92 8.00 -2.04 -19.56
CA TRP A 92 8.91 -2.13 -18.41
C TRP A 92 8.26 -1.61 -17.14
N ASN A 93 7.61 -0.44 -17.20
CA ASN A 93 7.15 0.35 -16.06
C ASN A 93 8.26 0.55 -15.01
N GLU A 94 9.51 0.65 -15.44
CA GLU A 94 10.68 0.60 -14.55
C GLU A 94 11.26 2.00 -14.29
N PRO A 95 11.28 2.50 -13.04
CA PRO A 95 11.88 3.77 -12.69
C PRO A 95 13.41 3.66 -12.55
N LEU A 96 14.14 4.56 -13.20
CA LEU A 96 15.59 4.71 -13.05
C LEU A 96 15.91 6.07 -12.40
N THR A 97 16.53 6.02 -11.22
CA THR A 97 16.74 7.20 -10.36
C THR A 97 18.16 7.77 -10.47
N PHE A 98 18.25 9.08 -10.70
CA PHE A 98 19.51 9.81 -10.86
C PHE A 98 19.59 10.94 -9.82
N ASP A 99 20.42 10.76 -8.80
CA ASP A 99 20.71 11.80 -7.81
C ASP A 99 21.54 12.93 -8.42
N ILE A 100 21.24 14.17 -8.04
CA ILE A 100 21.92 15.38 -8.50
C ILE A 100 22.76 15.90 -7.33
N ALA A 101 24.07 15.98 -7.54
CA ALA A 101 24.99 16.54 -6.55
C ALA A 101 24.68 18.02 -6.26
N PRO A 102 24.79 18.48 -4.99
CA PRO A 102 24.46 19.86 -4.61
C PRO A 102 25.49 20.92 -5.04
N GLU A 103 26.68 20.50 -5.46
CA GLU A 103 27.81 21.36 -5.87
C GLU A 103 27.71 21.80 -7.34
N PRO A 104 28.35 22.91 -7.78
CA PRO A 104 27.94 23.72 -8.93
C PRO A 104 28.34 23.13 -10.29
N THR A 105 27.76 21.98 -10.64
CA THR A 105 27.80 21.44 -12.00
C THR A 105 26.54 21.89 -12.74
N VAL A 106 26.70 22.37 -13.98
CA VAL A 106 25.55 22.65 -14.85
C VAL A 106 24.74 21.37 -15.03
N LEU A 107 23.48 21.37 -14.60
CA LEU A 107 22.58 20.23 -14.75
C LEU A 107 22.63 19.73 -16.21
N PRO A 108 22.89 18.42 -16.45
CA PRO A 108 22.88 17.87 -17.79
C PRO A 108 21.53 18.17 -18.45
N LYS A 109 21.53 18.99 -19.50
CA LYS A 109 20.30 19.42 -20.18
C LYS A 109 19.71 18.35 -21.10
N VAL A 110 20.36 17.20 -21.20
CA VAL A 110 19.98 16.09 -22.07
C VAL A 110 20.06 14.79 -21.28
N LEU A 111 18.98 14.03 -21.33
CA LEU A 111 18.91 12.63 -20.93
C LEU A 111 19.02 11.75 -22.18
N GLN A 112 19.96 10.82 -22.20
CA GLN A 112 20.21 9.96 -23.36
C GLN A 112 19.60 8.58 -23.13
N LEU A 113 18.78 8.12 -24.07
CA LEU A 113 18.15 6.81 -24.08
C LEU A 113 18.75 5.98 -25.23
N THR A 114 19.17 4.77 -24.92
CA THR A 114 19.55 3.75 -25.91
C THR A 114 18.79 2.47 -25.60
N VAL A 115 17.87 2.09 -26.50
CA VAL A 115 17.24 0.77 -26.51
C VAL A 115 18.24 -0.20 -27.13
N MET A 116 18.57 -1.22 -26.36
CA MET A 116 19.51 -2.28 -26.67
C MET A 116 18.74 -3.59 -26.87
N ASP A 117 19.23 -4.43 -27.76
CA ASP A 117 18.90 -5.85 -27.76
C ASP A 117 19.78 -6.61 -26.74
N ARG A 118 19.33 -7.78 -26.27
CA ARG A 118 20.09 -8.58 -25.31
C ARG A 118 20.35 -10.00 -25.78
N ASP A 119 21.42 -10.14 -26.51
CA ASP A 119 21.84 -11.42 -27.07
C ASP A 119 22.47 -12.34 -26.00
N PHE A 120 22.29 -13.65 -26.17
CA PHE A 120 22.87 -14.65 -25.27
C PHE A 120 24.31 -15.06 -25.65
N SER A 121 24.80 -14.70 -26.85
CA SER A 121 26.09 -15.15 -27.39
C SER A 121 26.88 -14.12 -28.21
N SER A 122 26.29 -12.97 -28.54
CA SER A 122 26.91 -11.81 -29.22
C SER A 122 27.07 -10.61 -28.27
N ASN A 123 27.58 -9.48 -28.77
CA ASN A 123 27.57 -8.22 -28.02
C ASN A 123 26.22 -7.52 -28.28
N ASP A 124 25.48 -7.17 -27.23
CA ASP A 124 24.23 -6.40 -27.27
C ASP A 124 24.18 -5.34 -28.39
N GLU A 125 23.24 -5.48 -29.33
CA GLU A 125 23.08 -4.54 -30.45
C GLU A 125 22.20 -3.32 -30.10
N VAL A 126 22.37 -2.21 -30.83
CA VAL A 126 21.58 -0.98 -30.61
C VAL A 126 20.36 -0.96 -31.52
N ILE A 127 19.18 -1.24 -30.96
CA ILE A 127 17.89 -1.11 -31.63
C ILE A 127 17.61 0.35 -31.99
N GLY A 128 17.78 1.29 -31.05
CA GLY A 128 17.55 2.71 -31.33
C GLY A 128 17.78 3.67 -30.19
N GLN A 129 17.92 4.97 -30.51
CA GLN A 129 18.31 6.02 -29.56
C GLN A 129 17.38 7.24 -29.58
N ALA A 130 17.23 7.90 -28.43
CA ALA A 130 16.55 9.18 -28.28
C ALA A 130 17.28 10.10 -27.29
N ASP A 131 17.37 11.39 -27.61
CA ASP A 131 17.88 12.43 -26.70
C ASP A 131 16.70 13.27 -26.20
N ILE A 132 16.49 13.31 -24.89
CA ILE A 132 15.43 14.12 -24.28
C ILE A 132 16.05 15.38 -23.69
N LYS A 133 15.71 16.54 -24.26
CA LYS A 133 16.09 17.84 -23.71
C LYS A 133 15.22 18.16 -22.48
N LEU A 134 15.86 18.30 -21.33
CA LEU A 134 15.21 18.70 -20.09
C LEU A 134 14.99 20.23 -20.10
N SER A 135 13.76 20.66 -19.83
CA SER A 135 13.38 22.07 -19.73
C SER A 135 12.58 22.29 -18.45
N ALA A 136 12.86 23.40 -17.75
CA ALA A 136 12.10 23.79 -16.57
C ALA A 136 10.60 23.91 -16.93
N GLY A 137 9.72 23.39 -16.09
CA GLY A 137 8.27 23.42 -16.29
C GLY A 137 7.64 22.18 -16.93
N ARG A 138 8.41 21.20 -17.45
CA ARG A 138 7.86 19.89 -17.86
C ARG A 138 7.85 18.89 -16.69
N GLY A 139 6.91 19.06 -15.77
CA GLY A 139 6.59 18.06 -14.77
C GLY A 139 5.66 16.96 -15.31
N SER A 140 5.86 15.73 -14.82
CA SER A 140 4.90 14.61 -14.72
C SER A 140 4.12 14.11 -15.96
N THR A 141 4.17 14.76 -17.12
CA THR A 141 3.44 14.29 -18.32
C THR A 141 4.16 13.13 -19.00
N LEU A 142 3.41 12.08 -19.32
CA LEU A 142 3.86 10.95 -20.12
C LEU A 142 4.15 11.41 -21.57
N HIS A 143 5.37 11.19 -22.06
CA HIS A 143 5.80 11.62 -23.39
C HIS A 143 6.30 10.43 -24.22
N GLU A 144 5.86 10.35 -25.47
CA GLU A 144 6.39 9.38 -26.44
C GLU A 144 7.50 10.02 -27.28
N TYR A 145 8.64 9.33 -27.36
CA TYR A 145 9.83 9.74 -28.10
C TYR A 145 10.11 8.76 -29.22
N ARG A 146 10.35 9.31 -30.41
CA ARG A 146 10.73 8.52 -31.60
C ARG A 146 12.18 8.07 -31.50
N LEU A 147 12.42 6.77 -31.64
CA LEU A 147 13.76 6.19 -31.68
C LEU A 147 14.39 6.37 -33.07
N ARG A 148 15.69 6.66 -33.08
CA ARG A 148 16.54 6.77 -34.28
C ARG A 148 17.47 5.57 -34.34
N GLY A 149 17.54 4.91 -35.49
CA GLY A 149 18.40 3.73 -35.67
C GLY A 149 19.89 4.06 -35.71
N PRO A 150 20.76 3.04 -35.54
CA PRO A 150 22.19 3.18 -35.77
C PRO A 150 22.46 3.77 -37.16
N GLY A 151 23.39 4.73 -37.24
CA GLY A 151 23.72 5.44 -38.49
C GLY A 151 22.86 6.67 -38.85
N MET A 152 22.02 7.17 -37.93
CA MET A 152 21.23 8.42 -38.12
C MET A 152 20.30 8.42 -39.35
N THR A 153 19.67 7.29 -39.68
CA THR A 153 18.70 7.26 -40.79
C THR A 153 17.41 8.02 -40.44
N HIS A 154 16.74 8.59 -41.45
CA HIS A 154 15.48 9.33 -41.27
C HIS A 154 14.24 8.45 -40.99
N ARG A 155 14.38 7.13 -40.81
CA ARG A 155 13.29 6.18 -40.53
C ARG A 155 13.20 5.90 -39.03
N ALA A 156 11.98 5.76 -38.51
CA ALA A 156 11.79 5.37 -37.10
C ALA A 156 12.15 3.89 -36.94
N VAL A 157 12.77 3.54 -35.82
CA VAL A 157 13.06 2.15 -35.40
C VAL A 157 12.24 1.78 -34.14
N GLY A 158 11.09 2.44 -33.99
CA GLY A 158 10.18 2.33 -32.85
C GLY A 158 9.98 3.64 -32.10
N TYR A 159 9.15 3.56 -31.07
CA TYR A 159 8.78 4.66 -30.19
C TYR A 159 8.90 4.21 -28.74
N ILE A 160 9.43 5.07 -27.86
CA ILE A 160 9.54 4.81 -26.43
C ILE A 160 8.75 5.83 -25.62
N THR A 161 7.88 5.34 -24.72
CA THR A 161 7.10 6.13 -23.79
C THR A 161 7.86 6.31 -22.48
N VAL A 162 8.15 7.55 -22.10
CA VAL A 162 8.95 7.90 -20.92
C VAL A 162 8.23 8.98 -20.09
N LYS A 163 8.27 8.81 -18.77
CA LYS A 163 7.80 9.80 -17.79
C LYS A 163 9.03 10.30 -17.02
N ILE A 164 9.21 11.61 -16.92
CA ILE A 164 10.37 12.22 -16.25
C ILE A 164 9.87 13.08 -15.10
N PHE A 165 10.41 12.86 -13.92
CA PHE A 165 10.03 13.56 -12.70
C PHE A 165 11.25 14.23 -12.05
N PRO A 166 11.31 15.57 -12.04
CA PRO A 166 12.23 16.29 -11.18
C PRO A 166 11.70 16.25 -9.73
N GLN A 167 12.47 15.67 -8.82
CA GLN A 167 12.24 15.75 -7.37
C GLN A 167 13.08 16.89 -6.79
N TYR A 168 12.46 17.71 -5.94
CA TYR A 168 13.08 18.84 -5.26
C TYR A 168 13.16 18.53 -3.78
N LYS A 169 14.23 18.95 -3.10
CA LYS A 169 14.18 19.00 -1.63
C LYS A 169 13.18 20.06 -1.24
N GLU A 170 12.24 19.72 -0.38
CA GLU A 170 11.44 20.74 0.30
C GLU A 170 12.38 21.64 1.12
N PRO A 171 12.10 22.96 1.21
CA PRO A 171 12.73 23.76 2.24
C PRO A 171 12.36 23.11 3.57
N ALA A 172 13.34 22.86 4.44
CA ALA A 172 13.03 22.46 5.81
C ALA A 172 12.10 23.52 6.40
N GLU A 173 10.85 23.14 6.71
CA GLU A 173 9.90 24.09 7.26
C GLU A 173 10.52 24.69 8.52
N LEU A 174 10.59 26.02 8.55
CA LEU A 174 10.72 26.76 9.80
C LEU A 174 9.42 26.53 10.55
N THR A 175 9.36 25.40 11.27
CA THR A 175 8.27 25.08 12.18
C THR A 175 8.05 26.29 13.06
N PRO A 176 6.83 26.85 13.13
CA PRO A 176 6.52 27.89 14.09
C PRO A 176 6.94 27.39 15.48
N LEU A 177 7.64 28.22 16.24
CA LEU A 177 8.04 27.90 17.61
C LEU A 177 6.79 27.78 18.48
N VAL A 178 6.13 26.62 18.43
CA VAL A 178 5.17 26.18 19.44
C VAL A 178 5.93 26.24 20.76
N PRO A 179 5.51 27.08 21.73
CA PRO A 179 6.20 27.13 23.00
C PRO A 179 6.20 25.72 23.59
N PRO A 180 7.34 25.24 24.15
CA PRO A 180 7.44 23.86 24.62
C PRO A 180 6.31 23.59 25.60
N LYS A 181 5.43 22.64 25.25
CA LYS A 181 4.39 22.14 26.16
C LYS A 181 5.09 21.80 27.48
N PRO A 182 4.63 22.32 28.63
CA PRO A 182 5.35 22.19 29.89
C PRO A 182 5.70 20.72 30.12
N GLU A 183 6.99 20.43 30.17
CA GLU A 183 7.49 19.06 30.30
C GLU A 183 6.99 18.49 31.63
N THR A 184 6.01 17.59 31.55
CA THR A 184 5.65 16.75 32.70
C THR A 184 6.92 16.02 33.15
N PRO A 185 7.34 16.16 34.42
CA PRO A 185 8.60 15.58 34.87
C PRO A 185 8.61 14.07 34.59
N PRO A 186 9.74 13.50 34.12
CA PRO A 186 9.80 12.11 33.72
C PRO A 186 9.39 11.20 34.88
N LEU A 187 8.39 10.36 34.61
CA LEU A 187 7.86 9.41 35.58
C LEU A 187 8.98 8.48 36.06
N THR A 188 9.05 8.25 37.37
CA THR A 188 10.05 7.35 37.95
C THR A 188 9.91 5.94 37.36
N GLN A 189 11.00 5.17 37.29
CA GLN A 189 10.93 3.79 36.78
C GLN A 189 9.88 2.93 37.50
N ALA A 190 9.62 3.20 38.78
CA ALA A 190 8.53 2.57 39.54
C ALA A 190 7.13 2.98 39.03
N ALA A 191 6.91 4.27 38.74
CA ALA A 191 5.65 4.75 38.15
C ALA A 191 5.46 4.24 36.71
N VAL A 192 6.53 4.15 35.92
CA VAL A 192 6.52 3.51 34.59
C VAL A 192 6.18 2.03 34.69
N ALA A 193 6.74 1.30 35.67
CA ALA A 193 6.40 -0.10 35.91
C ALA A 193 4.92 -0.27 36.28
N ILE A 194 4.38 0.57 37.16
CA ILE A 194 2.95 0.56 37.55
C ILE A 194 2.03 0.91 36.36
N LEU A 195 2.46 1.79 35.46
CA LEU A 195 1.71 2.08 34.23
C LEU A 195 1.78 0.94 33.20
N LYS A 196 2.86 0.14 33.21
CA LYS A 196 3.02 -1.04 32.35
C LYS A 196 2.44 -2.33 32.93
N THR A 197 2.07 -2.40 34.22
CA THR A 197 1.36 -3.58 34.76
C THR A 197 -0.05 -3.70 34.18
N PRO A 198 -0.44 -4.86 33.60
CA PRO A 198 -1.79 -5.10 33.11
C PRO A 198 -2.84 -4.93 34.21
N LYS A 199 -3.91 -4.21 33.92
CA LYS A 199 -5.04 -3.97 34.84
C LYS A 199 -6.05 -5.11 34.84
N ARG A 200 -5.98 -5.99 33.84
CA ARG A 200 -6.81 -7.18 33.66
C ARG A 200 -5.95 -8.34 33.15
N PRO A 201 -6.43 -9.60 33.20
CA PRO A 201 -5.80 -10.71 32.49
C PRO A 201 -5.65 -10.42 30.98
N PRO A 202 -4.64 -11.03 30.33
CA PRO A 202 -4.50 -11.00 28.88
C PRO A 202 -5.76 -11.47 28.16
N GLN A 203 -6.13 -10.75 27.11
CA GLN A 203 -7.26 -11.07 26.23
C GLN A 203 -6.79 -11.43 24.83
N LYS A 204 -7.63 -12.16 24.10
CA LYS A 204 -7.41 -12.50 22.70
C LYS A 204 -8.53 -11.91 21.87
N ARG A 205 -8.20 -11.11 20.86
CA ARG A 205 -9.19 -10.46 19.99
C ARG A 205 -8.82 -10.59 18.52
N ALA A 206 -9.81 -10.81 17.67
CA ALA A 206 -9.60 -10.92 16.23
C ALA A 206 -10.54 -10.00 15.45
N LEU A 207 -10.00 -9.36 14.41
CA LEU A 207 -10.77 -8.72 13.34
C LEU A 207 -10.60 -9.55 12.07
N LEU A 208 -11.70 -10.08 11.54
CA LEU A 208 -11.71 -10.98 10.39
C LEU A 208 -12.58 -10.37 9.28
N ILE A 209 -11.97 -10.07 8.13
CA ILE A 209 -12.60 -9.37 7.00
C ILE A 209 -12.61 -10.32 5.80
N GLY A 210 -13.79 -10.57 5.24
CA GLY A 210 -13.97 -11.43 4.07
C GLY A 210 -14.91 -10.78 3.05
N ILE A 211 -14.40 -10.49 1.84
CA ILE A 211 -15.15 -9.78 0.79
C ILE A 211 -15.16 -10.58 -0.52
N ASN A 212 -16.34 -10.96 -1.00
CA ASN A 212 -16.54 -11.70 -2.25
C ASN A 212 -17.08 -10.84 -3.41
N TYR A 213 -17.55 -9.62 -3.12
CA TYR A 213 -18.02 -8.54 -4.01
C TYR A 213 -19.33 -8.78 -4.76
N GLN A 214 -20.12 -9.83 -4.45
CA GLN A 214 -21.45 -10.00 -5.07
C GLN A 214 -22.38 -8.82 -4.75
N TYR A 215 -22.40 -8.36 -3.50
CA TYR A 215 -23.24 -7.24 -3.08
C TYR A 215 -22.82 -5.92 -3.75
N PHE A 216 -21.52 -5.72 -3.99
CA PHE A 216 -21.04 -4.57 -4.75
C PHE A 216 -21.68 -4.53 -6.14
N HIS A 217 -21.54 -5.59 -6.94
CA HIS A 217 -22.14 -5.62 -8.29
C HIS A 217 -23.66 -5.53 -8.28
N ALA A 218 -24.33 -6.20 -7.33
CA ALA A 218 -25.78 -6.25 -7.28
C ALA A 218 -26.45 -4.96 -6.77
N THR A 219 -25.76 -4.13 -5.98
CA THR A 219 -26.41 -3.01 -5.26
C THR A 219 -25.61 -1.71 -5.24
N LEU A 220 -24.28 -1.77 -5.13
CA LEU A 220 -23.46 -0.56 -5.00
C LEU A 220 -23.02 -0.02 -6.36
N ARG A 221 -22.57 -0.90 -7.27
CA ARG A 221 -22.06 -0.55 -8.60
C ARG A 221 -23.02 0.28 -9.46
N PRO A 222 -24.35 0.04 -9.47
CA PRO A 222 -25.29 0.91 -10.21
C PRO A 222 -25.29 2.38 -9.76
N ASN A 223 -24.85 2.65 -8.53
CA ASN A 223 -24.75 3.97 -7.92
C ASN A 223 -23.29 4.43 -7.73
N HIS A 224 -22.31 3.70 -8.28
CA HIS A 224 -20.90 4.07 -8.21
C HIS A 224 -20.67 5.39 -8.97
N PRO A 225 -19.75 6.29 -8.54
CA PRO A 225 -19.55 7.58 -9.21
C PRO A 225 -19.15 7.46 -10.69
N HIS A 226 -18.42 6.41 -11.04
CA HIS A 226 -17.82 6.20 -12.36
C HIS A 226 -18.10 4.76 -12.88
N PRO A 227 -19.36 4.34 -13.04
CA PRO A 227 -19.72 2.92 -13.19
C PRO A 227 -19.44 2.36 -14.60
N ALA A 228 -19.21 3.25 -15.56
CA ALA A 228 -18.98 2.95 -16.98
C ALA A 228 -17.50 3.10 -17.41
N THR A 229 -16.68 3.83 -16.64
CA THR A 229 -15.26 4.07 -16.93
C THR A 229 -14.36 3.22 -16.04
N ASP A 230 -14.74 3.01 -14.78
CA ASP A 230 -13.89 2.28 -13.84
C ASP A 230 -14.01 0.77 -14.09
N PRO A 231 -12.89 0.03 -14.03
CA PRO A 231 -12.91 -1.40 -14.28
C PRO A 231 -13.79 -2.14 -13.25
N PRO A 232 -14.57 -3.14 -13.68
CA PRO A 232 -15.33 -3.97 -12.76
C PRO A 232 -14.40 -4.76 -11.82
N ILE A 233 -14.65 -4.67 -10.52
CA ILE A 233 -14.01 -5.57 -9.54
C ILE A 233 -14.32 -7.04 -9.93
N PRO A 234 -13.34 -7.95 -10.02
CA PRO A 234 -13.63 -9.36 -10.21
C PRO A 234 -14.49 -9.96 -9.08
N LEU A 235 -15.25 -11.02 -9.36
CA LEU A 235 -16.05 -11.71 -8.34
C LEU A 235 -15.28 -12.88 -7.73
N LEU A 236 -15.06 -12.84 -6.41
CA LEU A 236 -14.44 -13.91 -5.62
C LEU A 236 -15.52 -14.82 -4.99
N GLY A 237 -15.15 -16.01 -4.53
CA GLY A 237 -16.07 -16.96 -3.90
C GLY A 237 -15.65 -17.44 -2.51
N GLY A 238 -14.36 -17.44 -2.19
CA GLY A 238 -13.84 -18.03 -0.96
C GLY A 238 -13.51 -17.09 0.19
N CYS A 239 -13.47 -15.76 0.00
CA CYS A 239 -12.97 -14.83 1.03
C CYS A 239 -13.84 -14.80 2.29
N VAL A 240 -15.16 -14.89 2.14
CA VAL A 240 -16.09 -15.07 3.28
C VAL A 240 -15.84 -16.39 4.02
N ASN A 241 -15.48 -17.46 3.29
CA ASN A 241 -15.17 -18.75 3.90
C ASN A 241 -13.81 -18.72 4.61
N ASP A 242 -12.81 -18.00 4.07
CA ASP A 242 -11.51 -17.79 4.72
C ASP A 242 -11.68 -17.17 6.10
N ALA A 243 -12.48 -16.10 6.21
CA ALA A 243 -12.79 -15.47 7.49
C ALA A 243 -13.54 -16.41 8.44
N LYS A 244 -14.53 -17.18 7.96
CA LYS A 244 -15.30 -18.15 8.77
C LYS A 244 -14.44 -19.32 9.26
N ASN A 245 -13.59 -19.86 8.39
CA ASN A 245 -12.63 -20.93 8.71
C ASN A 245 -11.59 -20.43 9.71
N THR A 246 -11.08 -19.20 9.53
CA THR A 246 -10.16 -18.55 10.47
C THR A 246 -10.80 -18.32 11.84
N ARG A 247 -12.07 -17.89 11.92
CA ARG A 247 -12.80 -17.82 13.20
C ARG A 247 -12.84 -19.19 13.90
N ALA A 248 -13.27 -20.24 13.19
CA ALA A 248 -13.35 -21.58 13.75
C ALA A 248 -11.98 -22.08 14.24
N PHE A 249 -10.93 -21.86 13.44
CA PHE A 249 -9.55 -22.21 13.73
C PHE A 249 -9.00 -21.53 14.98
N LEU A 250 -9.20 -20.21 15.12
CA LEU A 250 -8.74 -19.43 16.28
C LEU A 250 -9.46 -19.87 17.57
N CYS A 251 -10.78 -20.06 17.51
CA CYS A 251 -11.54 -20.56 18.66
C CYS A 251 -11.10 -21.99 19.06
N GLN A 252 -10.97 -22.89 18.10
CA GLN A 252 -10.70 -24.31 18.36
C GLN A 252 -9.26 -24.59 18.81
N HIS A 253 -8.28 -23.87 18.28
CA HIS A 253 -6.86 -24.21 18.47
C HIS A 253 -6.04 -23.16 19.22
N PHE A 254 -6.46 -21.89 19.20
CA PHE A 254 -5.74 -20.79 19.85
C PHE A 254 -6.51 -20.21 21.03
N GLY A 255 -7.71 -20.73 21.34
CA GLY A 255 -8.50 -20.35 22.51
C GLY A 255 -8.90 -18.89 22.52
N PHE A 256 -9.29 -18.36 21.35
CA PHE A 256 -10.04 -17.11 21.24
C PHE A 256 -11.50 -17.37 21.63
N GLU A 257 -12.12 -16.43 22.36
CA GLU A 257 -13.56 -16.47 22.61
C GLU A 257 -14.31 -15.81 21.44
N ASP A 258 -15.50 -16.29 21.13
CA ASP A 258 -16.32 -15.76 20.04
C ASP A 258 -16.72 -14.28 20.25
N SER A 259 -16.97 -13.91 21.50
CA SER A 259 -17.16 -12.53 21.98
C SER A 259 -15.99 -11.60 21.66
N GLY A 260 -14.78 -12.15 21.51
CA GLY A 260 -13.55 -11.45 21.13
C GLY A 260 -13.31 -11.41 19.62
N ILE A 261 -14.23 -11.86 18.78
CA ILE A 261 -14.04 -11.90 17.31
C ILE A 261 -15.06 -10.99 16.63
N LEU A 262 -14.57 -9.92 16.00
CA LEU A 262 -15.36 -9.08 15.09
C LEU A 262 -15.19 -9.58 13.66
N MET A 263 -16.28 -9.99 13.03
CA MET A 263 -16.32 -10.35 11.61
C MET A 263 -16.97 -9.24 10.78
N LEU A 264 -16.34 -8.88 9.66
CA LEU A 264 -16.91 -8.00 8.64
C LEU A 264 -17.02 -8.79 7.31
N LEU A 265 -18.24 -9.07 6.88
CA LEU A 265 -18.53 -9.97 5.75
C LEU A 265 -19.59 -9.38 4.81
N ASP A 266 -19.47 -9.64 3.51
CA ASP A 266 -20.42 -9.20 2.49
C ASP A 266 -21.42 -10.29 2.05
N ASP A 267 -21.55 -11.37 2.82
CA ASP A 267 -22.58 -12.38 2.54
C ASP A 267 -23.99 -11.92 2.89
N GLU A 268 -24.97 -12.52 2.22
CA GLU A 268 -26.38 -12.20 2.37
C GLU A 268 -26.84 -12.28 3.83
N SER A 269 -26.36 -13.26 4.60
CA SER A 269 -26.74 -13.44 6.00
C SER A 269 -26.25 -12.30 6.90
N THR A 270 -25.05 -11.78 6.64
CA THR A 270 -24.46 -10.67 7.39
C THR A 270 -25.12 -9.36 7.00
N LEU A 271 -25.28 -9.11 5.71
CA LEU A 271 -25.83 -7.86 5.18
C LEU A 271 -27.35 -7.71 5.42
N ALA A 272 -28.09 -8.82 5.51
CA ALA A 272 -29.51 -8.80 5.85
C ALA A 272 -29.76 -8.51 7.34
N ASN A 273 -28.96 -9.11 8.23
CA ASN A 273 -29.16 -9.01 9.68
C ASN A 273 -28.45 -7.79 10.32
N GLU A 274 -27.27 -7.43 9.83
CA GLU A 274 -26.41 -6.46 10.52
C GLU A 274 -25.51 -5.67 9.55
N LYS A 275 -26.11 -4.74 8.80
CA LYS A 275 -25.39 -3.86 7.83
C LYS A 275 -24.19 -3.12 8.40
N SER A 276 -24.13 -2.88 9.72
CA SER A 276 -22.96 -2.31 10.40
C SER A 276 -21.71 -3.20 10.39
N LYS A 277 -21.85 -4.48 10.01
CA LYS A 277 -20.77 -5.44 9.75
C LYS A 277 -20.46 -5.65 8.27
N ALA A 278 -21.06 -4.87 7.36
CA ALA A 278 -20.60 -4.83 5.98
C ALA A 278 -19.12 -4.37 5.94
N PRO A 279 -18.22 -4.99 5.16
CA PRO A 279 -16.80 -4.62 5.10
C PRO A 279 -16.55 -3.36 4.24
N THR A 280 -17.23 -2.26 4.59
CA THR A 280 -16.98 -0.93 4.02
C THR A 280 -15.70 -0.32 4.60
N THR A 281 -15.14 0.65 3.91
CA THR A 281 -13.95 1.42 4.28
C THR A 281 -14.04 1.91 5.73
N ASP A 282 -15.17 2.53 6.08
CA ASP A 282 -15.38 3.11 7.41
C ASP A 282 -15.58 2.03 8.48
N ASN A 283 -16.17 0.88 8.11
CA ASN A 283 -16.36 -0.25 9.02
C ASN A 283 -15.05 -0.99 9.29
N ILE A 284 -14.18 -1.13 8.28
CA ILE A 284 -12.82 -1.69 8.43
C ILE A 284 -11.98 -0.78 9.33
N ARG A 285 -11.94 0.53 9.07
CA ARG A 285 -11.23 1.51 9.94
C ARG A 285 -11.77 1.51 11.37
N ARG A 286 -13.10 1.40 11.58
CA ARG A 286 -13.70 1.22 12.92
C ARG A 286 -13.32 -0.11 13.56
N GLY A 287 -13.22 -1.19 12.78
CA GLY A 287 -12.78 -2.51 13.23
C GLY A 287 -11.34 -2.50 13.74
N ILE A 288 -10.42 -1.83 13.03
CA ILE A 288 -9.02 -1.66 13.44
C ILE A 288 -8.95 -0.91 14.78
N ARG A 289 -9.70 0.19 14.92
CA ARG A 289 -9.79 0.92 16.20
C ARG A 289 -10.36 0.05 17.33
N TRP A 290 -11.39 -0.75 17.07
CA TRP A 290 -11.95 -1.70 18.04
C TRP A 290 -10.95 -2.78 18.46
N LEU A 291 -10.13 -3.29 17.53
CA LEU A 291 -9.11 -4.32 17.79
C LEU A 291 -8.03 -3.81 18.75
N LEU A 292 -7.60 -2.56 18.58
CA LEU A 292 -6.56 -1.91 19.39
C LEU A 292 -7.08 -1.26 20.68
N CYS A 293 -8.37 -0.91 20.75
CA CYS A 293 -8.98 -0.24 21.90
C CYS A 293 -8.70 -1.00 23.21
N ASP A 294 -8.23 -0.33 24.26
CA ASP A 294 -7.86 -0.92 25.56
C ASP A 294 -6.95 -2.18 25.49
N ALA A 295 -6.13 -2.32 24.44
CA ALA A 295 -5.12 -3.38 24.37
C ALA A 295 -4.02 -3.17 25.43
N GLN A 296 -3.66 -4.23 26.14
CA GLN A 296 -2.74 -4.21 27.29
C GLN A 296 -1.62 -5.24 27.13
N PRO A 297 -0.44 -5.04 27.75
CA PRO A 297 0.68 -5.97 27.65
C PRO A 297 0.26 -7.42 27.95
N GLY A 298 0.67 -8.36 27.08
CA GLY A 298 0.26 -9.77 27.11
C GLY A 298 -0.93 -10.11 26.20
N ASP A 299 -1.70 -9.14 25.73
CA ASP A 299 -2.80 -9.39 24.78
C ASP A 299 -2.31 -9.98 23.45
N LEU A 300 -3.14 -10.84 22.86
CA LEU A 300 -2.97 -11.38 21.51
C LEU A 300 -4.05 -10.82 20.59
N LEU A 301 -3.62 -10.02 19.62
CA LEU A 301 -4.46 -9.47 18.58
C LEU A 301 -4.24 -10.24 17.28
N TYR A 302 -5.32 -10.44 16.54
CA TYR A 302 -5.30 -11.09 15.24
C TYR A 302 -6.03 -10.23 14.21
N PHE A 303 -5.39 -9.95 13.09
CA PHE A 303 -5.99 -9.26 11.96
C PHE A 303 -5.98 -10.19 10.74
N HIS A 304 -7.11 -10.31 10.06
CA HIS A 304 -7.20 -11.07 8.81
C HIS A 304 -8.00 -10.29 7.79
N PHE A 305 -7.41 -10.10 6.61
CA PHE A 305 -8.09 -9.59 5.44
C PHE A 305 -8.04 -10.64 4.33
N SER A 306 -9.20 -10.96 3.78
CA SER A 306 -9.36 -11.78 2.59
C SER A 306 -10.28 -11.06 1.61
N GLY A 307 -9.76 -10.73 0.43
CA GLY A 307 -10.47 -9.92 -0.56
C GLY A 307 -9.55 -9.49 -1.69
N HIS A 308 -9.94 -8.45 -2.41
CA HIS A 308 -9.10 -7.86 -3.44
C HIS A 308 -8.03 -6.94 -2.86
N GLY A 309 -6.83 -7.03 -3.46
CA GLY A 309 -5.78 -6.03 -3.35
C GLY A 309 -5.49 -5.39 -4.71
N SER A 310 -4.86 -4.22 -4.70
CA SER A 310 -4.41 -3.49 -5.89
C SER A 310 -3.09 -2.77 -5.63
N GLN A 311 -2.45 -2.29 -6.69
CA GLN A 311 -1.30 -1.39 -6.65
C GLN A 311 -1.63 -0.17 -7.50
N VAL A 312 -1.47 1.01 -6.92
CA VAL A 312 -1.74 2.29 -7.59
C VAL A 312 -0.43 3.05 -7.71
N ALA A 313 -0.12 3.55 -8.91
CA ALA A 313 1.07 4.36 -9.11
C ALA A 313 1.05 5.58 -8.16
N THR A 314 2.18 5.90 -7.53
CA THR A 314 2.33 7.06 -6.66
C THR A 314 3.34 8.07 -7.23
N THR A 315 3.37 9.27 -6.66
CA THR A 315 4.50 10.20 -6.80
C THR A 315 5.27 10.41 -5.51
N ASP A 316 4.86 9.73 -4.44
CA ASP A 316 5.45 9.87 -3.11
C ASP A 316 6.88 9.30 -3.13
N SER A 317 7.77 9.90 -2.33
CA SER A 317 9.23 9.79 -2.53
C SER A 317 9.90 8.68 -1.70
N ASP A 318 9.10 8.08 -0.81
CA ASP A 318 9.38 6.98 0.10
C ASP A 318 9.22 5.62 -0.59
N GLU A 319 8.28 5.49 -1.54
CA GLU A 319 8.07 4.25 -2.29
C GLU A 319 9.21 3.94 -3.26
N GLU A 320 9.96 2.86 -2.99
CA GLU A 320 11.14 2.48 -3.78
C GLU A 320 10.78 2.06 -5.23
N ASP A 321 9.59 1.52 -5.46
CA ASP A 321 9.09 1.11 -6.78
C ASP A 321 8.05 2.08 -7.41
N MET A 322 7.65 3.11 -6.64
CA MET A 322 6.63 4.11 -6.98
C MET A 322 5.19 3.54 -7.12
N MET A 323 4.85 2.46 -6.39
CA MET A 323 3.52 1.84 -6.37
C MET A 323 3.00 1.62 -4.95
N ASN A 324 1.93 2.31 -4.56
CA ASN A 324 1.25 2.07 -3.28
C ASN A 324 0.38 0.81 -3.36
N GLU A 325 0.57 -0.17 -2.47
CA GLU A 325 -0.36 -1.29 -2.30
C GLU A 325 -1.65 -0.81 -1.59
N CYS A 326 -2.78 -1.45 -1.89
CA CYS A 326 -4.03 -1.14 -1.20
C CYS A 326 -5.00 -2.31 -1.11
N LEU A 327 -5.78 -2.30 -0.02
CA LEU A 327 -6.93 -3.16 0.19
C LEU A 327 -8.16 -2.51 -0.45
N ILE A 328 -9.02 -3.33 -1.08
CA ILE A 328 -10.23 -2.89 -1.77
C ILE A 328 -11.48 -3.17 -0.90
N PRO A 329 -12.11 -2.16 -0.27
CA PRO A 329 -13.31 -2.37 0.56
C PRO A 329 -14.56 -2.69 -0.26
N LEU A 330 -15.65 -3.06 0.41
CA LEU A 330 -16.93 -3.33 -0.26
C LEU A 330 -17.57 -2.08 -0.87
N ASP A 331 -17.40 -0.90 -0.27
CA ASP A 331 -17.91 0.40 -0.75
C ASP A 331 -16.89 1.15 -1.60
N MET A 332 -15.96 0.43 -2.26
CA MET A 332 -14.82 1.05 -2.92
C MET A 332 -15.19 2.07 -4.00
N ASN A 333 -14.32 3.05 -4.13
CA ASN A 333 -14.32 4.13 -5.11
C ASN A 333 -12.90 4.70 -5.13
N TRP A 334 -12.25 4.72 -6.29
CA TRP A 334 -10.81 5.04 -6.43
C TRP A 334 -10.43 6.42 -5.90
N LYS A 335 -11.37 7.37 -5.84
CA LYS A 335 -11.16 8.71 -5.29
C LYS A 335 -10.80 8.71 -3.79
N ASP A 336 -11.58 8.03 -2.96
CA ASP A 336 -11.54 8.18 -1.50
C ASP A 336 -11.82 6.91 -0.68
N LYS A 337 -12.50 5.91 -1.26
CA LYS A 337 -12.87 4.65 -0.59
C LYS A 337 -11.92 3.51 -1.00
N ILE A 338 -10.65 3.71 -0.67
CA ILE A 338 -9.54 2.76 -0.78
C ILE A 338 -8.77 2.84 0.54
N ILE A 339 -8.15 1.74 0.99
CA ILE A 339 -7.30 1.72 2.18
C ILE A 339 -5.89 1.31 1.72
N TYR A 340 -4.97 2.26 1.76
CA TYR A 340 -3.57 2.03 1.39
C TYR A 340 -2.79 1.33 2.51
N ASP A 341 -1.70 0.67 2.13
CA ASP A 341 -0.63 0.17 3.00
C ASP A 341 -0.21 1.18 4.08
N ASP A 342 0.08 2.43 3.71
CA ASP A 342 0.33 3.55 4.62
C ASP A 342 -0.74 3.71 5.72
N GLU A 343 -2.01 3.63 5.35
CA GLU A 343 -3.13 3.74 6.30
C GLU A 343 -3.15 2.51 7.23
N ILE A 344 -2.86 1.31 6.73
CA ILE A 344 -2.74 0.09 7.54
C ILE A 344 -1.54 0.19 8.49
N HIS A 345 -0.38 0.66 8.02
CA HIS A 345 0.79 0.84 8.85
C HIS A 345 0.52 1.89 9.94
N ALA A 346 -0.04 3.05 9.61
CA ALA A 346 -0.34 4.12 10.57
C ALA A 346 -1.46 3.77 11.57
N ASP A 347 -2.58 3.22 11.12
CA ASP A 347 -3.76 2.98 11.98
C ASP A 347 -3.73 1.62 12.70
N LEU A 348 -3.06 0.59 12.16
CA LEU A 348 -2.95 -0.74 12.79
C LEU A 348 -1.55 -0.98 13.37
N ILE A 349 -0.52 -1.05 12.52
CA ILE A 349 0.81 -1.60 12.86
C ILE A 349 1.54 -0.71 13.85
N ALA A 350 1.68 0.58 13.52
CA ALA A 350 2.37 1.57 14.33
C ALA A 350 1.69 1.78 15.69
N ARG A 351 0.36 1.56 15.80
CA ARG A 351 -0.45 1.78 17.00
C ARG A 351 -0.52 0.58 17.96
N VAL A 352 0.06 -0.58 17.63
CA VAL A 352 0.17 -1.71 18.57
C VAL A 352 0.93 -1.29 19.85
N PRO A 353 0.35 -1.41 21.06
CA PRO A 353 1.03 -1.03 22.29
C PRO A 353 2.21 -1.96 22.66
N ASP A 354 3.20 -1.43 23.38
CA ASP A 354 4.27 -2.21 24.01
C ASP A 354 3.74 -3.48 24.69
N GLY A 355 4.33 -4.64 24.37
CA GLY A 355 3.98 -5.92 24.99
C GLY A 355 2.67 -6.56 24.51
N VAL A 356 1.89 -5.89 23.66
CA VAL A 356 0.80 -6.52 22.89
C VAL A 356 1.41 -7.24 21.70
N THR A 357 0.91 -8.42 21.34
CA THR A 357 1.33 -9.14 20.13
C THR A 357 0.24 -9.08 19.07
N LEU A 358 0.57 -8.66 17.85
CA LEU A 358 -0.33 -8.67 16.69
C LEU A 358 0.16 -9.69 15.65
N THR A 359 -0.70 -10.64 15.28
CA THR A 359 -0.52 -11.43 14.05
C THR A 359 -1.47 -10.90 12.98
N ALA A 360 -0.96 -10.42 11.85
CA ALA A 360 -1.76 -9.97 10.71
C ALA A 360 -1.59 -10.91 9.51
N VAL A 361 -2.68 -11.22 8.83
CA VAL A 361 -2.71 -12.15 7.69
C VAL A 361 -3.47 -11.50 6.53
N PHE A 362 -2.76 -11.24 5.43
CA PHE A 362 -3.28 -10.57 4.24
C PHE A 362 -3.38 -11.57 3.08
N ASP A 363 -4.59 -12.04 2.79
CA ASP A 363 -4.89 -12.96 1.69
C ASP A 363 -5.44 -12.21 0.46
N CYS A 364 -4.62 -11.30 -0.04
CA CYS A 364 -4.82 -10.46 -1.22
C CYS A 364 -3.54 -10.38 -2.07
N CYS A 365 -3.67 -10.06 -3.36
CA CYS A 365 -2.53 -9.78 -4.23
C CYS A 365 -1.86 -8.47 -3.82
N HIS A 366 -0.53 -8.39 -3.97
CA HIS A 366 0.26 -7.22 -3.58
C HIS A 366 -0.04 -6.87 -2.11
N SER A 367 0.50 -7.74 -1.25
CA SER A 367 0.55 -7.53 0.19
C SER A 367 1.99 -7.66 0.70
N GLY A 368 2.97 -7.48 -0.19
CA GLY A 368 4.39 -7.67 0.09
C GLY A 368 4.94 -6.57 0.99
N THR A 369 4.53 -5.32 0.73
CA THR A 369 4.93 -4.11 1.45
C THR A 369 3.89 -3.63 2.46
N MET A 370 2.61 -4.03 2.35
CA MET A 370 1.41 -3.75 3.21
C MET A 370 1.55 -3.67 4.75
N SER A 371 2.73 -3.90 5.32
CA SER A 371 3.00 -3.77 6.75
C SER A 371 4.27 -2.98 7.12
N ASP A 372 5.10 -2.56 6.16
CA ASP A 372 6.34 -1.77 6.34
C ASP A 372 7.28 -2.24 7.46
N LEU A 373 7.34 -3.55 7.68
CA LEU A 373 8.08 -4.12 8.80
C LEU A 373 9.57 -4.31 8.46
N ALA A 374 10.41 -3.85 9.38
CA ALA A 374 11.87 -3.79 9.24
C ALA A 374 12.60 -5.13 9.02
N VAL A 375 11.93 -6.30 9.12
CA VAL A 375 12.56 -7.61 8.92
C VAL A 375 11.68 -8.57 8.10
N THR A 376 11.98 -8.67 6.80
CA THR A 376 11.33 -9.59 5.85
C THR A 376 12.18 -10.84 5.59
N ARG A 377 11.57 -12.00 5.32
CA ARG A 377 12.30 -13.25 5.03
C ARG A 377 11.97 -13.90 3.68
N ASP A 378 12.72 -13.49 2.66
CA ASP A 378 12.65 -14.05 1.31
C ASP A 378 13.54 -15.27 1.07
N LEU A 379 13.05 -16.44 1.52
CA LEU A 379 13.62 -17.72 1.09
C LEU A 379 13.27 -18.01 -0.39
N ARG A 380 14.09 -17.51 -1.33
CA ARG A 380 13.93 -17.76 -2.78
C ARG A 380 13.76 -19.27 -3.05
N PRO A 381 12.84 -19.70 -3.92
CA PRO A 381 12.80 -21.08 -4.38
C PRO A 381 14.04 -21.40 -5.23
N PRO A 382 14.54 -22.65 -5.23
CA PRO A 382 15.36 -23.15 -6.32
C PRO A 382 14.53 -23.20 -7.61
N THR A 383 15.12 -22.79 -8.72
CA THR A 383 14.51 -22.90 -10.05
C THR A 383 14.37 -24.36 -10.46
N ALA A 384 13.16 -24.79 -10.79
CA ALA A 384 12.89 -26.08 -11.41
C ALA A 384 11.87 -25.91 -12.55
N ASP A 385 12.27 -26.38 -13.73
CA ASP A 385 11.51 -26.35 -14.98
C ASP A 385 10.52 -27.54 -15.06
N VAL A 386 9.96 -27.79 -16.25
CA VAL A 386 9.29 -29.02 -16.75
C VAL A 386 7.77 -29.12 -16.57
N GLY A 387 7.05 -29.15 -17.71
CA GLY A 387 5.87 -30.00 -17.93
C GLY A 387 4.48 -29.35 -17.74
N SER A 388 3.63 -29.40 -18.76
CA SER A 388 2.23 -28.94 -18.73
C SER A 388 1.26 -30.12 -18.83
N GLN A 389 0.26 -30.19 -17.92
CA GLN A 389 -1.04 -30.87 -18.11
C GLN A 389 -1.92 -30.74 -16.86
N SER A 390 -3.21 -30.39 -17.04
CA SER A 390 -4.41 -31.06 -16.48
C SER A 390 -5.64 -30.14 -16.36
N ASP A 391 -6.82 -30.72 -16.60
CA ASP A 391 -8.12 -30.02 -16.63
C ASP A 391 -8.68 -29.76 -15.22
N LEU A 392 -8.26 -28.67 -14.59
CA LEU A 392 -8.80 -28.19 -13.30
C LEU A 392 -9.35 -26.77 -13.45
N GLU A 393 -10.37 -26.40 -12.67
CA GLU A 393 -10.90 -25.02 -12.63
C GLU A 393 -9.75 -24.03 -12.39
N GLU A 394 -9.63 -23.02 -13.27
CA GLU A 394 -8.59 -22.00 -13.15
C GLU A 394 -8.81 -21.16 -11.87
N PRO A 395 -7.76 -20.97 -11.06
CA PRO A 395 -7.87 -20.22 -9.81
C PRO A 395 -8.11 -18.75 -10.10
N LYS A 396 -9.06 -18.15 -9.38
CA LYS A 396 -9.36 -16.73 -9.60
C LYS A 396 -8.33 -15.85 -8.93
N SER A 397 -7.78 -14.95 -9.72
CA SER A 397 -6.98 -13.82 -9.28
C SER A 397 -7.72 -12.94 -8.24
N ARG A 398 -7.05 -12.61 -7.14
CA ARG A 398 -7.47 -11.61 -6.15
C ARG A 398 -6.93 -10.20 -6.46
N TRP A 399 -6.50 -9.93 -7.69
CA TRP A 399 -6.08 -8.61 -8.16
C TRP A 399 -7.30 -7.81 -8.63
N CYS A 400 -7.41 -6.55 -8.21
CA CYS A 400 -8.32 -5.58 -8.80
C CYS A 400 -7.49 -4.54 -9.58
N PRO A 401 -7.66 -4.38 -10.90
CA PRO A 401 -6.93 -3.38 -11.65
C PRO A 401 -7.41 -1.96 -11.31
N PRO A 402 -6.52 -0.97 -11.15
CA PRO A 402 -6.90 0.45 -11.06
C PRO A 402 -7.26 1.02 -12.45
N PRO A 403 -7.92 2.18 -12.52
CA PRO A 403 -8.03 2.97 -13.75
C PRO A 403 -6.64 3.37 -14.28
N GLU A 404 -6.47 3.44 -15.61
CA GLU A 404 -5.16 3.68 -16.24
C GLU A 404 -4.52 5.04 -15.89
N ASP A 405 -5.33 6.02 -15.50
CA ASP A 405 -4.93 7.38 -15.14
C ASP A 405 -4.89 7.64 -13.62
N HIS A 406 -5.25 6.64 -12.79
CA HIS A 406 -5.28 6.79 -11.34
C HIS A 406 -3.87 6.82 -10.76
N VAL A 407 -3.51 7.95 -10.16
CA VAL A 407 -2.21 8.18 -9.50
C VAL A 407 -2.46 8.75 -8.11
N THR A 408 -1.72 8.25 -7.13
CA THR A 408 -1.77 8.71 -5.74
C THR A 408 -0.70 9.76 -5.45
N HIS A 409 -1.04 10.62 -4.49
CA HIS A 409 -0.20 11.71 -4.00
C HIS A 409 -0.44 11.87 -2.50
N SER A 410 0.62 12.05 -1.74
CA SER A 410 0.61 12.32 -0.29
C SER A 410 -0.19 11.32 0.54
N VAL A 411 -0.05 10.01 0.27
CA VAL A 411 -0.79 8.98 1.03
C VAL A 411 -0.41 9.00 2.51
N MET A 412 0.87 9.22 2.84
CA MET A 412 1.34 9.53 4.19
C MET A 412 0.58 10.69 4.86
N ALA A 413 0.25 11.76 4.14
CA ALA A 413 -0.52 12.89 4.70
C ALA A 413 -1.99 12.52 4.97
N ARG A 414 -2.55 11.65 4.13
CA ARG A 414 -3.89 11.06 4.31
C ARG A 414 -3.92 10.06 5.48
N ALA A 415 -2.88 9.26 5.67
CA ALA A 415 -2.70 8.40 6.84
C ALA A 415 -2.56 9.22 8.13
N ALA A 416 -1.75 10.30 8.10
CA ALA A 416 -1.65 11.26 9.21
C ALA A 416 -3.00 11.93 9.54
N ALA A 417 -3.83 12.23 8.53
CA ALA A 417 -5.18 12.78 8.71
C ALA A 417 -6.20 11.75 9.24
N SER A 418 -6.05 10.45 8.91
CA SER A 418 -6.85 9.36 9.52
C SER A 418 -6.57 9.23 11.02
N CYS A 419 -5.32 9.50 11.41
CA CYS A 419 -4.77 9.40 12.75
C CYS A 419 -5.23 10.53 13.72
N THR A 420 -6.53 10.75 13.89
CA THR A 420 -7.08 11.80 14.79
C THR A 420 -6.84 11.57 16.28
N GLU A 421 -6.62 10.32 16.70
CA GLU A 421 -6.44 9.95 18.11
C GLU A 421 -4.96 10.00 18.54
N PRO A 422 -4.62 10.56 19.72
CA PRO A 422 -3.25 10.61 20.22
C PRO A 422 -2.64 9.21 20.39
N ALA A 423 -1.32 9.13 20.27
CA ALA A 423 -0.60 7.87 20.48
C ALA A 423 -0.86 7.31 21.90
N PRO A 424 -0.94 5.98 22.07
CA PRO A 424 -1.22 5.37 23.38
C PRO A 424 -0.19 5.80 24.43
N ALA A 425 -0.66 6.11 25.64
CA ALA A 425 0.13 6.76 26.69
C ALA A 425 1.42 6.02 27.09
N THR A 426 1.49 4.71 26.85
CA THR A 426 2.70 3.89 27.03
C THR A 426 3.86 4.30 26.12
N ARG A 427 3.57 4.87 24.94
CA ARG A 427 4.57 5.28 23.93
C ARG A 427 5.28 6.60 24.27
N ALA A 428 4.73 7.39 25.19
CA ALA A 428 5.29 8.68 25.62
C ALA A 428 6.47 8.56 26.61
N LEU A 429 6.93 7.35 26.91
CA LEU A 429 7.82 7.05 28.06
C LEU A 429 9.29 6.74 27.69
N GLY A 430 9.76 7.20 26.53
CA GLY A 430 11.20 7.30 26.22
C GLY A 430 11.91 5.98 25.92
N GLY A 431 11.68 5.44 24.72
CA GLY A 431 12.45 4.35 24.12
C GLY A 431 12.01 4.12 22.67
N PRO A 432 12.84 3.48 21.82
CA PRO A 432 12.38 3.07 20.49
C PRO A 432 11.22 2.08 20.66
N PRO A 433 10.12 2.23 19.92
CA PRO A 433 8.96 1.36 20.07
C PRO A 433 9.36 -0.08 19.73
N ARG A 434 8.87 -1.02 20.53
CA ARG A 434 8.97 -2.46 20.27
C ARG A 434 7.56 -3.02 20.13
N GLN A 435 6.89 -2.64 19.03
CA GLN A 435 5.67 -3.34 18.65
C GLN A 435 6.04 -4.81 18.37
N ASN A 436 5.18 -5.76 18.77
CA ASN A 436 5.41 -7.18 18.51
C ASN A 436 4.47 -7.61 17.39
N VAL A 437 4.90 -7.41 16.14
CA VAL A 437 4.06 -7.65 14.97
C VAL A 437 4.67 -8.73 14.10
N VAL A 438 3.82 -9.66 13.68
CA VAL A 438 4.11 -10.70 12.69
C VAL A 438 3.08 -10.59 11.59
N THR A 439 3.53 -10.40 10.34
CA THR A 439 2.65 -10.38 9.17
C THR A 439 2.91 -11.58 8.27
N PHE A 440 1.85 -12.12 7.68
CA PHE A 440 1.88 -13.09 6.60
C PHE A 440 1.12 -12.53 5.40
N SER A 441 1.76 -12.51 4.24
CA SER A 441 1.19 -12.02 2.98
C SER A 441 1.08 -13.13 1.95
N ALA A 442 0.07 -13.07 1.08
CA ALA A 442 -0.19 -14.15 0.12
C ALA A 442 0.75 -14.17 -1.08
N ALA A 443 1.19 -12.99 -1.53
CA ALA A 443 1.95 -12.81 -2.75
C ALA A 443 3.04 -11.75 -2.56
N GLN A 444 4.18 -11.97 -3.22
CA GLN A 444 5.15 -10.91 -3.50
C GLN A 444 4.58 -9.97 -4.59
N ASP A 445 5.12 -8.77 -4.69
CA ASP A 445 4.65 -7.60 -5.45
C ASP A 445 4.49 -7.81 -6.98
N HIS A 446 4.94 -8.97 -7.49
CA HIS A 446 4.83 -9.40 -8.88
C HIS A 446 3.93 -10.63 -9.08
N GLN A 447 3.12 -11.00 -8.07
CA GLN A 447 2.35 -12.25 -8.03
C GLN A 447 0.91 -12.05 -7.56
N THR A 448 0.10 -13.07 -7.86
CA THR A 448 -1.35 -13.03 -7.70
C THR A 448 -1.83 -14.07 -6.70
N ALA A 449 -2.46 -13.63 -5.61
CA ALA A 449 -3.17 -14.49 -4.68
C ALA A 449 -4.42 -15.12 -5.32
N ALA A 450 -4.75 -16.34 -4.92
CA ALA A 450 -5.69 -17.22 -5.62
C ALA A 450 -6.87 -17.71 -4.78
N ASP A 451 -8.09 -17.55 -5.30
CA ASP A 451 -9.30 -18.21 -4.81
C ASP A 451 -9.43 -19.63 -5.39
N ALA A 452 -9.60 -20.63 -4.53
CA ALA A 452 -9.32 -22.04 -4.82
C ALA A 452 -10.40 -23.00 -4.26
N ALA A 453 -10.70 -24.08 -4.98
CA ALA A 453 -11.61 -25.14 -4.51
C ALA A 453 -10.88 -26.22 -3.69
N LEU A 454 -10.61 -25.91 -2.41
CA LEU A 454 -9.76 -26.71 -1.52
C LEU A 454 -10.55 -27.44 -0.43
N PRO A 455 -10.00 -28.51 0.20
CA PRO A 455 -10.66 -29.17 1.32
C PRO A 455 -10.86 -28.21 2.51
N GLY A 456 -12.12 -27.95 2.88
CA GLY A 456 -12.48 -27.19 4.07
C GLY A 456 -12.40 -28.01 5.36
N PRO A 457 -12.75 -27.43 6.52
CA PRO A 457 -12.69 -28.11 7.82
C PRO A 457 -13.53 -29.39 7.89
N SER A 458 -14.60 -29.45 7.08
CA SER A 458 -15.50 -30.60 6.94
C SER A 458 -14.93 -31.76 6.12
N GLY A 459 -13.78 -31.59 5.48
CA GLY A 459 -13.21 -32.50 4.48
C GLY A 459 -13.86 -32.43 3.09
N LYS A 460 -14.95 -31.66 2.93
CA LYS A 460 -15.55 -31.37 1.62
C LYS A 460 -14.76 -30.26 0.92
N LYS A 461 -14.82 -30.21 -0.42
CA LYS A 461 -14.27 -29.07 -1.17
C LYS A 461 -15.13 -27.83 -0.96
N GLU A 462 -14.49 -26.73 -0.60
CA GLU A 462 -15.08 -25.43 -0.34
C GLU A 462 -14.21 -24.37 -1.07
N LYS A 463 -14.81 -23.26 -1.53
CA LYS A 463 -14.02 -22.16 -2.11
C LYS A 463 -13.35 -21.39 -0.98
N GLN A 464 -12.04 -21.20 -1.04
CA GLN A 464 -11.22 -20.54 -0.02
C GLN A 464 -9.87 -20.10 -0.62
N GLY A 465 -9.17 -19.19 0.05
CA GLY A 465 -7.87 -18.66 -0.32
C GLY A 465 -6.77 -19.68 -0.11
N ALA A 466 -5.95 -19.87 -1.15
CA ALA A 466 -4.89 -20.87 -1.11
C ALA A 466 -3.76 -20.50 -0.11
N MET A 467 -3.63 -19.24 0.33
CA MET A 467 -2.71 -18.87 1.42
C MET A 467 -3.33 -19.15 2.79
N SER A 468 -4.54 -18.67 3.09
CA SER A 468 -5.24 -18.92 4.36
C SER A 468 -5.38 -20.42 4.64
N TRP A 469 -5.73 -21.21 3.61
CA TRP A 469 -5.73 -22.67 3.68
C TRP A 469 -4.35 -23.26 3.97
N ALA A 470 -3.30 -22.82 3.25
CA ALA A 470 -1.96 -23.34 3.44
C ALA A 470 -1.41 -23.03 4.84
N LEU A 471 -1.73 -21.87 5.40
CA LEU A 471 -1.36 -21.48 6.77
C LEU A 471 -1.99 -22.43 7.80
N GLN A 472 -3.32 -22.62 7.73
CA GLN A 472 -4.05 -23.46 8.67
C GLN A 472 -3.65 -24.94 8.55
N GLU A 473 -3.53 -25.46 7.33
CA GLU A 473 -3.18 -26.86 7.09
C GLU A 473 -1.70 -27.14 7.40
N SER A 474 -0.78 -26.18 7.20
CA SER A 474 0.61 -26.28 7.69
C SER A 474 0.70 -26.31 9.21
N LEU A 475 -0.07 -25.48 9.92
CA LEU A 475 -0.14 -25.51 11.39
C LEU A 475 -0.67 -26.86 11.89
N LYS A 476 -1.78 -27.33 11.33
CA LYS A 476 -2.42 -28.61 11.65
C LYS A 476 -1.50 -29.82 11.38
N ASN A 477 -0.85 -29.88 10.21
CA ASN A 477 0.08 -30.96 9.85
C ASN A 477 1.29 -31.05 10.80
N ASN A 478 1.72 -29.92 11.35
CA ASN A 478 2.80 -29.85 12.35
C ASN A 478 2.28 -29.82 13.79
N ARG A 479 1.01 -30.21 14.02
CA ARG A 479 0.35 -30.29 15.33
C ARG A 479 0.49 -29.01 16.17
N TYR A 480 0.46 -27.85 15.50
CA TYR A 480 0.61 -26.51 16.07
C TYR A 480 1.96 -26.27 16.79
N LYS A 481 2.96 -27.15 16.59
CA LYS A 481 4.30 -27.08 17.19
C LYS A 481 5.34 -26.78 16.11
N ILE A 482 5.28 -25.58 15.57
CA ILE A 482 6.12 -25.12 14.47
C ILE A 482 6.48 -23.65 14.66
N THR A 483 7.72 -23.26 14.33
CA THR A 483 8.14 -21.85 14.38
C THR A 483 7.63 -21.09 13.16
N ASN A 484 7.49 -19.77 13.23
CA ASN A 484 6.97 -18.99 12.10
C ASN A 484 7.81 -19.12 10.81
N ALA A 485 9.14 -19.25 10.91
CA ALA A 485 9.99 -19.53 9.74
C ALA A 485 9.79 -20.93 9.13
N GLN A 486 9.54 -21.94 9.98
CA GLN A 486 9.20 -23.29 9.51
C GLN A 486 7.78 -23.31 8.92
N LEU A 487 6.84 -22.56 9.50
CA LEU A 487 5.47 -22.41 9.02
C LEU A 487 5.47 -21.81 7.60
N LEU A 488 6.17 -20.70 7.38
CA LEU A 488 6.36 -20.10 6.06
C LEU A 488 6.91 -21.10 5.03
N SER A 489 7.91 -21.89 5.44
CA SER A 489 8.51 -22.93 4.60
C SER A 489 7.50 -24.04 4.26
N SER A 490 6.67 -24.43 5.23
CA SER A 490 5.59 -25.40 5.05
C SER A 490 4.49 -24.86 4.13
N MET A 491 4.04 -23.62 4.32
CA MET A 491 3.03 -22.96 3.48
C MET A 491 3.47 -22.91 2.01
N ARG A 492 4.71 -22.47 1.76
CA ARG A 492 5.32 -22.46 0.41
C ARG A 492 5.38 -23.87 -0.19
N ALA A 493 5.65 -24.91 0.60
CA ALA A 493 5.64 -26.29 0.14
C ALA A 493 4.22 -26.83 -0.13
N MET A 494 3.21 -26.41 0.64
CA MET A 494 1.80 -26.77 0.45
C MET A 494 1.25 -26.16 -0.84
N ILE A 495 1.48 -24.87 -1.09
CA ILE A 495 0.98 -24.18 -2.30
C ILE A 495 1.61 -24.76 -3.57
N ARG A 496 2.93 -25.02 -3.59
CA ARG A 496 3.60 -25.70 -4.72
C ARG A 496 2.99 -27.06 -5.06
N ARG A 497 2.38 -27.75 -4.09
CA ARG A 497 1.70 -29.05 -4.29
C ARG A 497 0.27 -28.91 -4.84
N LEU A 498 -0.34 -27.73 -4.76
CA LEU A 498 -1.68 -27.49 -5.32
C LEU A 498 -1.68 -27.44 -6.85
N GLY A 499 -0.53 -27.19 -7.47
CA GLY A 499 -0.33 -27.18 -8.92
C GLY A 499 0.22 -25.85 -9.44
N LYS A 500 0.64 -25.84 -10.71
CA LYS A 500 1.32 -24.71 -11.36
C LYS A 500 0.46 -23.45 -11.49
N GLN A 501 -0.85 -23.61 -11.46
CA GLN A 501 -1.82 -22.52 -11.49
C GLN A 501 -1.77 -21.63 -10.23
N TYR A 502 -1.12 -22.09 -9.15
CA TYR A 502 -0.90 -21.31 -7.93
C TYR A 502 0.53 -20.76 -7.90
N THR A 503 0.74 -19.60 -8.51
CA THR A 503 2.06 -18.93 -8.61
C THR A 503 2.49 -18.21 -7.35
N GLN A 504 1.55 -17.92 -6.44
CA GLN A 504 1.76 -17.16 -5.21
C GLN A 504 2.82 -17.80 -4.27
N ILE A 505 3.73 -16.96 -3.76
CA ILE A 505 4.74 -17.32 -2.76
C ILE A 505 4.45 -16.49 -1.50
N PRO A 506 3.92 -17.11 -0.43
CA PRO A 506 3.62 -16.36 0.80
C PRO A 506 4.85 -15.67 1.37
N GLY A 507 4.70 -14.42 1.78
CA GLY A 507 5.69 -13.64 2.51
C GLY A 507 5.53 -13.75 4.03
N MET A 508 6.54 -13.29 4.75
CA MET A 508 6.44 -13.01 6.19
C MET A 508 7.39 -11.87 6.54
N ALA A 509 6.86 -10.87 7.24
CA ALA A 509 7.64 -9.79 7.83
C ALA A 509 7.35 -9.67 9.33
N THR A 510 8.26 -9.04 10.07
CA THR A 510 8.13 -8.86 11.52
C THR A 510 8.96 -7.67 12.01
N THR A 511 8.55 -7.10 13.15
CA THR A 511 9.26 -6.02 13.83
C THR A 511 10.55 -6.50 14.52
N ASP A 512 10.67 -7.78 14.86
CA ASP A 512 11.87 -8.34 15.51
C ASP A 512 12.18 -9.75 14.99
N SER A 513 13.44 -9.98 14.58
CA SER A 513 13.87 -11.25 13.99
C SER A 513 13.68 -12.48 14.89
N SER A 514 13.52 -12.32 16.20
CA SER A 514 13.23 -13.41 17.14
C SER A 514 11.87 -14.07 16.88
N PHE A 515 10.88 -13.34 16.34
CA PHE A 515 9.55 -13.89 16.03
C PHE A 515 9.60 -15.01 14.97
N PHE A 516 10.64 -15.07 14.14
CA PHE A 516 10.87 -16.22 13.23
C PHE A 516 11.08 -17.55 13.97
N ALA A 517 11.63 -17.51 15.18
CA ALA A 517 11.87 -18.68 16.03
C ALA A 517 10.74 -18.96 17.02
N GLN A 518 9.80 -18.02 17.19
CA GLN A 518 8.61 -18.19 18.01
C GLN A 518 7.52 -19.00 17.27
N GLY A 519 6.55 -19.50 18.03
CA GLY A 519 5.35 -20.13 17.48
C GLY A 519 4.36 -19.12 16.90
N PHE A 520 3.41 -19.61 16.11
CA PHE A 520 2.31 -18.81 15.58
C PHE A 520 1.39 -18.32 16.71
N CYS A 521 1.04 -17.03 16.70
CA CYS A 521 0.28 -16.37 17.77
C CYS A 521 0.83 -16.61 19.19
N ALA A 522 2.16 -16.73 19.33
CA ALA A 522 2.81 -16.80 20.64
C ALA A 522 2.76 -15.43 21.34
N ALA A 523 2.50 -15.42 22.65
CA ALA A 523 2.70 -14.23 23.47
C ALA A 523 4.19 -14.01 23.72
N VAL A 524 4.61 -12.74 23.76
CA VAL A 524 5.94 -12.38 24.27
C VAL A 524 6.01 -12.70 25.77
N ALA A 525 7.12 -13.32 26.18
CA ALA A 525 7.37 -13.80 27.53
C ALA A 525 7.98 -12.73 28.46
#